data_AF-A0AAV6V4S6-F1
#
_entry.id   AF-A0AAV6V4S6-F1
#
_cell.length_a   1.000
_cell.length_b   1.000
_cell.length_c   1.000
_cell.angle_alpha   90.00
_cell.angle_beta   90.00
_cell.angle_gamma   90.00
#
_symmetry.space_group_name_H-M   'P 1'
#
loop_
_entity.id
_entity.type
_entity.pdbx_description
1 polymer ?
#
loop_
_entity_poly.entity_id
_entity_poly.type
_entity_poly.pdbx_seq_one_letter_code
_entity_poly.pdbx_strand_id
1 'polypeptide(L)'
;MVLIVTVYLIKIVNKTNQPTILTNPNPLVMSHKFPQLQKLARTSRTPQTESSVKFREEWPLKLKNMVSTRRGRTKEAACLNETLSFITCLKDNNNSHELCYKEGQAVQHCYHKYIKNQEMLRQKSKTAVDFVPEISAKDMDPVQLNRFLSHFPHKLKK
;
A
#
# COMPACT_ATOMS: atom_id res chain seq x y z
N MET A 1 2.89 33.37 23.87
CA MET A 1 3.35 31.97 23.94
C MET A 1 4.51 31.73 22.96
N VAL A 2 5.68 32.34 23.20
CA VAL A 2 6.89 32.14 22.36
C VAL A 2 8.16 31.97 23.21
N LEU A 3 8.07 32.05 24.54
CA LEU A 3 9.23 31.98 25.44
C LEU A 3 9.45 30.64 26.15
N ILE A 4 8.62 29.62 25.89
CA ILE A 4 8.71 28.31 26.58
C ILE A 4 9.59 27.31 25.78
N VAL A 5 9.83 27.54 24.49
CA VAL A 5 10.48 26.55 23.61
C VAL A 5 12.02 26.65 23.61
N THR A 6 12.61 27.73 24.12
CA THR A 6 14.08 27.92 24.10
C THR A 6 14.81 27.40 25.35
N VAL A 7 14.11 27.09 26.44
CA VAL A 7 14.76 26.61 27.69
C VAL A 7 15.04 25.10 27.65
N TYR A 8 14.34 24.34 26.81
CA TYR A 8 14.44 22.87 26.80
C TYR A 8 15.65 22.30 26.04
N LEU A 9 16.39 23.13 25.29
CA LEU A 9 17.50 22.66 24.44
C LEU A 9 18.91 22.87 25.03
N ILE A 10 19.04 23.38 26.26
CA ILE A 10 20.36 23.72 26.86
C ILE A 10 20.81 22.73 27.95
N LYS A 11 20.02 21.71 28.30
CA LYS A 11 20.40 20.69 29.32
C LYS A 11 21.11 19.45 28.77
N ILE A 12 21.58 19.50 27.52
CA ILE A 12 22.55 18.53 27.00
C ILE A 12 23.92 19.18 27.20
N VAL A 13 24.91 18.42 27.70
CA VAL A 13 26.32 18.79 27.91
C VAL A 13 26.64 19.39 29.29
N ASN A 14 26.78 18.54 30.32
CA ASN A 14 27.96 18.49 31.22
C ASN A 14 27.66 17.78 32.54
N LYS A 15 28.03 16.50 32.64
CA LYS A 15 28.80 15.98 33.79
C LYS A 15 29.32 14.59 33.48
N THR A 16 30.54 14.54 32.97
CA THR A 16 31.41 13.37 32.99
C THR A 16 32.03 13.22 34.39
N ASN A 17 32.36 11.98 34.75
CA ASN A 17 33.34 11.54 35.77
C ASN A 17 32.89 11.71 37.24
N GLN A 18 33.04 10.77 38.18
CA GLN A 18 33.72 9.47 38.28
C GLN A 18 33.26 8.83 39.61
N PRO A 19 33.22 7.49 39.78
CA PRO A 19 32.81 6.84 41.02
C PRO A 19 33.92 6.85 42.09
N THR A 20 33.51 7.02 43.35
CA THR A 20 34.34 7.02 44.56
C THR A 20 34.93 5.64 44.86
N ILE A 21 36.23 5.64 45.16
CA ILE A 21 37.05 4.53 45.65
C ILE A 21 36.92 4.48 47.18
N LEU A 22 36.89 3.29 47.79
CA LEU A 22 37.43 2.90 49.13
C LEU A 22 36.82 1.51 49.46
N THR A 23 37.48 0.45 49.89
CA THR A 23 38.87 0.10 50.23
C THR A 23 38.93 -1.43 50.31
N ASN A 24 40.04 -2.01 49.87
CA ASN A 24 40.39 -3.41 50.06
C ASN A 24 40.72 -3.69 51.55
N PRO A 25 40.64 -4.95 52.01
CA PRO A 25 41.91 -5.62 52.28
C PRO A 25 41.95 -7.08 51.81
N ASN A 26 42.88 -7.35 50.89
CA ASN A 26 43.87 -8.44 50.75
C ASN A 26 43.66 -9.81 51.46
N PRO A 27 44.36 -10.91 51.04
CA PRO A 27 45.25 -11.09 49.89
C PRO A 27 45.05 -12.40 49.06
N LEU A 28 45.53 -12.34 47.81
CA LEU A 28 46.32 -13.33 47.06
C LEU A 28 45.93 -14.83 47.11
N VAL A 29 45.28 -15.31 46.04
CA VAL A 29 45.67 -16.57 45.36
C VAL A 29 45.49 -16.39 43.85
N MET A 30 46.60 -16.45 43.12
CA MET A 30 46.63 -16.35 41.65
C MET A 30 46.43 -17.75 41.05
N SER A 31 45.22 -18.07 40.59
CA SER A 31 44.98 -19.25 39.74
C SER A 31 44.83 -18.79 38.29
N HIS A 32 45.82 -19.08 37.46
CA HIS A 32 45.74 -18.87 36.02
C HIS A 32 44.69 -19.80 35.42
N LYS A 33 43.48 -19.31 35.20
CA LYS A 33 42.56 -19.90 34.23
C LYS A 33 42.63 -19.06 32.97
N PHE A 34 43.04 -19.69 31.87
CA PHE A 34 43.02 -19.13 30.52
C PHE A 34 41.72 -18.35 30.31
N PRO A 35 41.77 -17.10 29.79
CA PRO A 35 40.55 -16.39 29.48
C PRO A 35 39.85 -17.16 28.37
N GLN A 36 38.79 -17.88 28.74
CA GLN A 36 37.84 -18.39 27.77
C GLN A 36 37.45 -17.23 26.88
N LEU A 37 37.58 -17.41 25.56
CA LEU A 37 37.07 -16.48 24.56
C LEU A 37 35.64 -16.12 24.96
N GLN A 38 35.49 -14.95 25.57
CA GLN A 38 34.19 -14.45 25.98
C GLN A 38 33.46 -14.17 24.68
N LYS A 39 32.51 -15.05 24.33
CA LYS A 39 31.58 -14.82 23.24
C LYS A 39 30.92 -13.48 23.53
N LEU A 40 31.31 -12.44 22.78
CA LEU A 40 30.65 -11.14 22.82
C LEU A 40 29.14 -11.40 22.73
N ALA A 41 28.39 -10.90 23.70
CA ALA A 41 26.94 -11.08 23.74
C ALA A 41 26.37 -10.57 22.42
N ARG A 42 25.85 -11.49 21.60
CA ARG A 42 25.15 -11.14 20.37
C ARG A 42 23.92 -10.33 20.78
N THR A 43 24.00 -9.00 20.66
CA THR A 43 22.85 -8.08 20.78
C THR A 43 21.93 -8.17 19.55
N SER A 44 22.11 -9.17 18.69
CA SER A 44 21.20 -9.47 17.60
C SER A 44 19.98 -10.23 18.11
N ARG A 45 18.80 -9.84 17.63
CA ARG A 45 17.56 -10.62 17.86
C ARG A 45 17.76 -12.06 17.41
N THR A 46 17.35 -13.01 18.24
CA THR A 46 17.37 -14.44 17.90
C THR A 46 16.30 -14.73 16.82
N PRO A 47 16.54 -15.71 15.93
CA PRO A 47 15.51 -16.19 15.02
C PRO A 47 14.24 -16.58 15.79
N GLN A 48 13.08 -16.18 15.29
CA GLN A 48 11.81 -16.54 15.91
C GLN A 48 11.48 -17.98 15.52
N THR A 49 11.37 -18.87 16.50
CA THR A 49 10.91 -20.25 16.29
C THR A 49 9.38 -20.29 16.36
N GLU A 50 8.74 -21.20 15.61
CA GLU A 50 7.27 -21.38 15.62
C GLU A 50 6.70 -21.63 17.02
N SER A 51 7.49 -22.26 17.89
CA SER A 51 7.16 -22.49 19.30
C SER A 51 7.16 -21.21 20.15
N SER A 52 7.97 -20.22 19.80
CA SER A 52 8.12 -18.97 20.56
C SER A 52 7.06 -17.93 20.18
N VAL A 53 6.58 -17.96 18.93
CA VAL A 53 5.52 -17.06 18.44
C VAL A 53 4.48 -17.89 17.69
N LYS A 54 3.39 -18.23 18.40
CA LYS A 54 2.29 -18.98 17.81
C LYS A 54 1.51 -18.10 16.83
N PHE A 55 1.72 -18.30 15.54
CA PHE A 55 0.92 -17.67 14.49
C PHE A 55 -0.51 -18.22 14.54
N ARG A 56 -1.51 -17.32 14.52
CA ARG A 56 -2.92 -17.67 14.39
C ARG A 56 -3.37 -17.21 13.00
N GLU A 57 -3.60 -18.14 12.10
CA GLU A 57 -4.03 -17.80 10.75
C GLU A 57 -5.55 -17.51 10.74
N GLU A 58 -5.92 -16.28 10.38
CA GLU A 58 -7.32 -15.95 10.05
C GLU A 58 -7.71 -16.56 8.70
N TRP A 59 -6.73 -16.65 7.79
CA TRP A 59 -6.85 -17.30 6.49
C TRP A 59 -5.66 -18.23 6.30
N PRO A 60 -5.86 -19.37 5.63
CA PRO A 60 -4.78 -20.32 5.44
C PRO A 60 -3.65 -19.66 4.65
N LEU A 61 -2.40 -19.82 5.11
CA LEU A 61 -1.16 -19.33 4.48
C LEU A 61 -0.83 -20.05 3.16
N LYS A 62 -1.83 -20.18 2.27
CA LYS A 62 -1.72 -20.82 0.97
C LYS A 62 -2.23 -19.92 -0.14
N LEU A 63 -1.51 -19.91 -1.25
CA LEU A 63 -1.94 -19.22 -2.45
C LEU A 63 -3.14 -19.95 -3.06
N LYS A 64 -4.13 -19.18 -3.51
CA LYS A 64 -5.22 -19.68 -4.34
C LYS A 64 -4.77 -19.73 -5.80
N ASN A 65 -5.34 -20.63 -6.58
CA ASN A 65 -5.09 -20.72 -8.04
C ASN A 65 -5.83 -19.64 -8.84
N MET A 66 -6.33 -18.59 -8.17
CA MET A 66 -7.07 -17.50 -8.78
C MET A 66 -6.85 -16.19 -8.03
N VAL A 67 -6.85 -15.09 -8.78
CA VAL A 67 -6.89 -13.72 -8.32
C VAL A 67 -8.31 -13.16 -8.39
N SER A 68 -8.59 -12.16 -7.55
CA SER A 68 -9.87 -11.47 -7.56
C SER A 68 -10.07 -10.74 -8.89
N THR A 69 -11.15 -11.06 -9.59
CA THR A 69 -11.61 -10.31 -10.78
C THR A 69 -12.47 -9.10 -10.40
N ARG A 70 -12.79 -8.94 -9.11
CA ARG A 70 -13.65 -7.87 -8.63
C ARG A 70 -12.90 -6.54 -8.68
N ARG A 71 -13.16 -5.76 -9.73
CA ARG A 71 -12.83 -4.34 -9.78
C ARG A 71 -13.93 -3.57 -9.03
N GLY A 72 -13.55 -2.66 -8.12
CA GLY A 72 -14.50 -1.75 -7.49
C GLY A 72 -15.18 -0.90 -8.55
N ARG A 73 -16.51 -0.93 -8.63
CA ARG A 73 -17.26 -0.03 -9.50
C ARG A 73 -17.46 1.28 -8.74
N THR A 74 -16.64 2.28 -8.99
CA THR A 74 -16.98 3.66 -8.64
C THR A 74 -18.07 4.10 -9.63
N LYS A 75 -19.32 4.19 -9.16
CA LYS A 75 -20.42 4.72 -9.96
C LYS A 75 -20.38 6.24 -9.88
N GLU A 76 -19.37 6.85 -10.50
CA GLU A 76 -19.37 8.29 -10.70
C GLU A 76 -20.39 8.63 -11.79
N ALA A 77 -21.21 9.66 -11.56
CA ALA A 77 -22.12 10.14 -12.58
C ALA A 77 -21.32 10.72 -13.74
N ALA A 78 -21.68 10.35 -14.96
CA ALA A 78 -20.97 10.81 -16.15
C ALA A 78 -21.30 12.28 -16.43
N CYS A 79 -20.31 13.04 -16.92
CA CYS A 79 -20.48 14.41 -17.43
C CYS A 79 -21.01 15.43 -16.40
N LEU A 80 -20.65 15.27 -15.12
CA LEU A 80 -21.10 16.17 -14.05
C LEU A 80 -20.67 17.62 -14.28
N ASN A 81 -19.44 17.83 -14.75
CA ASN A 81 -18.87 19.17 -14.91
C ASN A 81 -19.60 19.95 -16.01
N GLU A 82 -19.82 19.32 -17.15
CA GLU A 82 -20.53 19.89 -18.30
C GLU A 82 -22.00 20.14 -17.95
N THR A 83 -22.62 19.19 -17.24
CA THR A 83 -24.03 19.32 -16.83
C THR A 83 -24.20 20.48 -15.84
N LEU A 84 -23.26 20.64 -14.91
CA LEU A 84 -23.27 21.76 -13.97
C LEU A 84 -23.12 23.09 -14.70
N SER A 85 -22.19 23.19 -15.66
CA SER A 85 -21.97 24.39 -16.48
C SER A 85 -23.23 24.80 -17.27
N PHE A 86 -23.95 23.82 -17.81
CA PHE A 86 -25.22 24.04 -18.49
C PHE A 86 -26.31 24.55 -17.54
N ILE A 87 -26.43 23.96 -16.36
CA ILE A 87 -27.40 24.39 -15.33
C ILE A 87 -27.08 25.80 -14.83
N THR A 88 -25.81 26.14 -14.64
CA THR A 88 -25.41 27.50 -14.23
C THR A 88 -25.76 28.53 -15.30
N CYS A 89 -25.54 28.20 -16.58
CA CYS A 89 -25.93 29.09 -17.67
C CYS A 89 -27.45 29.33 -17.72
N LEU A 90 -28.25 28.28 -17.54
CA LEU A 90 -29.71 28.41 -17.52
C LEU A 90 -30.19 29.27 -16.36
N LYS A 91 -29.55 29.12 -15.19
CA LYS A 91 -29.84 29.93 -14.00
C LYS A 91 -29.59 31.41 -14.23
N ASP A 92 -28.49 31.76 -14.90
CA ASP A 92 -28.10 33.15 -15.11
C ASP A 92 -28.91 33.83 -16.22
N ASN A 93 -29.46 33.05 -17.17
CA ASN A 93 -30.12 33.55 -18.38
C ASN A 93 -31.63 33.26 -18.45
N ASN A 94 -32.32 33.14 -17.31
CA ASN A 94 -33.76 32.87 -17.23
C ASN A 94 -34.22 31.67 -18.08
N ASN A 95 -33.43 30.59 -18.11
CA ASN A 95 -33.68 29.37 -18.89
C ASN A 95 -33.68 29.57 -20.43
N SER A 96 -33.01 30.60 -20.93
CA SER A 96 -32.90 30.83 -22.38
C SER A 96 -31.96 29.82 -23.04
N HIS A 97 -32.53 28.88 -23.81
CA HIS A 97 -31.76 27.84 -24.49
C HIS A 97 -30.80 28.38 -25.57
N GLU A 98 -31.15 29.49 -26.21
CA GLU A 98 -30.33 30.09 -27.28
C GLU A 98 -28.99 30.62 -26.75
N LEU A 99 -29.00 31.25 -25.57
CA LEU A 99 -27.80 31.78 -24.92
C LEU A 99 -26.90 30.65 -24.38
N CYS A 100 -27.49 29.52 -23.98
CA CYS A 100 -26.80 28.38 -23.39
C CYS A 100 -26.49 27.23 -24.38
N TYR A 101 -26.56 27.50 -25.69
CA TYR A 101 -26.34 26.49 -26.72
C TYR A 101 -24.95 25.82 -26.62
N LYS A 102 -23.91 26.60 -26.29
CA LYS A 102 -22.53 26.10 -26.16
C LYS A 102 -22.39 25.05 -25.06
N GLU A 103 -22.97 25.33 -23.90
CA GLU A 103 -22.94 24.42 -22.75
C GLU A 103 -23.80 23.18 -23.00
N GLY A 104 -24.95 23.33 -23.68
CA GLY A 104 -25.79 22.21 -24.10
C GLY A 104 -25.06 21.27 -25.08
N GLN A 105 -24.32 21.83 -26.04
CA GLN A 105 -23.52 21.05 -26.99
C GLN A 105 -22.37 20.31 -26.28
N ALA A 106 -21.74 20.93 -25.27
CA ALA A 106 -20.69 20.29 -24.47
C ALA A 106 -21.21 19.07 -23.70
N VAL A 107 -22.40 19.19 -23.07
CA VAL A 107 -23.08 18.07 -22.38
C VAL A 107 -23.35 16.94 -23.36
N GLN A 108 -23.95 17.26 -24.52
CA GLN A 108 -24.26 16.27 -25.55
C GLN A 108 -22.98 15.55 -26.02
N HIS A 109 -21.90 16.29 -26.28
CA HIS A 109 -20.63 15.72 -26.71
C HIS A 109 -20.03 14.78 -25.66
N CYS A 110 -20.00 15.20 -24.39
CA CYS A 110 -19.52 14.36 -23.29
C CYS A 110 -20.34 13.07 -23.19
N TYR A 111 -21.67 13.16 -23.28
CA TYR A 111 -22.54 11.99 -23.18
C TYR A 111 -22.31 10.99 -24.31
N HIS A 112 -22.20 11.45 -25.57
CA HIS A 112 -21.90 10.57 -26.69
C HIS A 112 -20.54 9.87 -26.54
N LYS A 113 -19.53 10.60 -26.06
CA LYS A 113 -18.20 10.03 -25.77
C LYS A 113 -18.27 8.98 -24.66
N TYR A 114 -19.03 9.25 -23.60
CA TYR A 114 -19.23 8.33 -22.50
C TYR A 114 -19.87 7.01 -22.95
N ILE A 115 -20.95 7.07 -23.75
CA ILE A 115 -21.62 5.87 -24.27
C ILE A 115 -20.68 5.07 -25.16
N LYS A 116 -19.96 5.70 -26.09
CA LYS A 116 -18.96 5.04 -26.94
C LYS A 116 -17.87 4.36 -26.12
N ASN A 117 -17.34 5.04 -25.10
CA ASN A 117 -16.34 4.46 -24.21
C ASN A 117 -16.88 3.26 -23.42
N GLN A 118 -18.13 3.35 -22.95
CA GLN A 118 -18.78 2.26 -22.23
C GLN A 118 -18.97 1.03 -23.12
N GLU A 119 -19.36 1.23 -24.38
CA GLU A 119 -19.46 0.16 -25.37
C GLU A 119 -18.11 -0.47 -25.68
N MET A 120 -17.06 0.34 -25.88
CA MET A 120 -15.70 -0.16 -26.09
C MET A 120 -15.20 -0.99 -24.89
N LEU A 121 -15.45 -0.54 -23.66
CA LEU A 121 -15.08 -1.30 -22.46
C LEU A 121 -15.83 -2.63 -22.36
N ARG A 122 -17.14 -2.63 -22.70
CA ARG A 122 -17.93 -3.86 -22.77
C ARG A 122 -17.40 -4.82 -23.83
N GLN A 123 -17.02 -4.32 -25.00
CA GLN A 123 -16.42 -5.14 -26.06
C GLN A 123 -15.08 -5.73 -25.61
N LYS A 124 -14.17 -4.93 -25.03
CA LYS A 124 -12.89 -5.41 -24.48
C LYS A 124 -13.06 -6.51 -23.43
N SER A 125 -14.10 -6.41 -22.59
CA SER A 125 -14.39 -7.44 -21.59
C SER A 125 -14.88 -8.77 -22.20
N LYS A 126 -15.54 -8.72 -23.37
CA LYS A 126 -15.99 -9.91 -24.10
C LYS A 126 -14.87 -10.55 -24.92
N THR A 127 -13.96 -9.73 -25.44
CA THR A 127 -12.80 -10.16 -26.24
C THR A 127 -11.56 -10.35 -25.37
N ALA A 128 -11.69 -10.63 -24.07
CA ALA A 128 -10.55 -11.06 -23.26
C ALA A 128 -10.11 -12.45 -23.75
N VAL A 129 -9.37 -12.43 -24.85
CA VAL A 129 -8.81 -13.59 -25.54
C VAL A 129 -7.74 -14.22 -24.64
N ASP A 130 -7.56 -15.50 -24.88
CA ASP A 130 -6.51 -16.37 -24.35
C ASP A 130 -5.13 -15.73 -24.23
N PHE A 131 -4.34 -16.34 -23.34
CA PHE A 131 -2.98 -15.97 -22.96
C PHE A 131 -2.18 -15.38 -24.14
N VAL A 132 -1.77 -14.11 -23.99
CA VAL A 132 -0.85 -13.45 -24.93
C VAL A 132 0.57 -13.63 -24.39
N PRO A 133 1.43 -14.41 -25.07
CA PRO A 133 2.74 -14.80 -24.54
C PRO A 133 3.75 -13.64 -24.38
N GLU A 134 3.48 -12.48 -24.97
CA GLU A 134 4.39 -11.32 -24.97
C GLU A 134 4.14 -10.32 -23.83
N ILE A 135 3.05 -10.48 -23.07
CA ILE A 135 2.68 -9.53 -22.01
C ILE A 135 3.24 -10.01 -20.67
N SER A 136 3.84 -9.10 -19.91
CA SER A 136 4.28 -9.37 -18.53
C SER A 136 3.08 -9.67 -17.63
N ALA A 137 3.23 -10.58 -16.65
CA ALA A 137 2.17 -10.95 -15.71
C ALA A 137 1.57 -9.76 -14.94
N LYS A 138 2.31 -8.64 -14.83
CA LYS A 138 1.84 -7.40 -14.18
C LYS A 138 0.77 -6.67 -14.99
N ASP A 139 0.82 -6.76 -16.32
CA ASP A 139 -0.02 -5.99 -17.23
C ASP A 139 -1.19 -6.81 -17.79
N MET A 140 -1.29 -8.09 -17.40
CA MET A 140 -2.38 -8.98 -17.81
C MET A 140 -3.71 -8.62 -17.13
N ASP A 141 -4.81 -8.82 -17.86
CA ASP A 141 -6.13 -8.74 -17.24
C ASP A 141 -6.33 -9.88 -16.21
N PRO A 142 -6.98 -9.65 -15.06
CA PRO A 142 -7.21 -10.70 -14.06
C PRO A 142 -7.91 -11.95 -14.60
N VAL A 143 -8.74 -11.83 -15.63
CA VAL A 143 -9.39 -12.98 -16.27
C VAL A 143 -8.37 -13.84 -17.03
N GLN A 144 -7.46 -13.20 -17.77
CA GLN A 144 -6.37 -13.88 -18.48
C GLN A 144 -5.40 -14.54 -17.50
N LEU A 145 -5.05 -13.84 -16.43
CA LEU A 145 -4.17 -14.36 -15.39
C LEU A 145 -4.79 -15.58 -14.68
N ASN A 146 -6.10 -15.55 -14.41
CA ASN A 146 -6.81 -16.71 -13.85
C ASN A 146 -6.79 -17.93 -14.77
N ARG A 147 -6.90 -17.71 -16.08
CA ARG A 147 -6.76 -18.80 -17.06
C ARG A 147 -5.35 -19.36 -17.05
N PHE A 148 -4.33 -18.51 -17.02
CA PHE A 148 -2.93 -18.95 -16.89
C PHE A 148 -2.69 -19.76 -15.61
N LEU A 149 -3.13 -19.25 -14.46
CA LEU A 149 -2.98 -19.93 -13.16
C LEU A 149 -3.76 -21.26 -13.10
N SER A 150 -4.84 -21.40 -13.88
CA SER A 150 -5.56 -22.67 -13.99
C SER A 150 -4.75 -23.78 -14.65
N HIS A 151 -3.86 -23.44 -15.58
CA HIS A 151 -2.95 -24.41 -16.21
C HIS A 151 -1.78 -24.80 -15.29
N PHE A 152 -1.36 -23.89 -14.40
CA PHE A 152 -0.25 -24.09 -13.46
C PHE A 152 -0.72 -23.97 -12.00
N PRO A 153 -1.56 -24.91 -11.51
CA PRO A 153 -2.07 -24.83 -10.15
C PRO A 153 -0.95 -25.01 -9.12
N HIS A 154 -1.03 -24.26 -8.03
CA HIS A 154 -0.13 -24.41 -6.92
C HIS A 154 -0.41 -25.74 -6.20
N LYS A 155 0.56 -26.67 -6.26
CA LYS A 155 0.50 -27.95 -5.56
C LYS A 155 1.25 -27.82 -4.24
N LEU A 156 0.51 -27.66 -3.14
CA LEU A 156 1.10 -27.87 -1.82
C LEU A 156 1.43 -29.35 -1.66
N LYS A 157 2.68 -29.67 -1.30
CA LYS A 157 2.97 -30.99 -0.75
C LYS A 157 2.23 -31.08 0.59
N LYS A 158 1.36 -32.09 0.71
CA LYS A 158 0.72 -32.44 1.99
C LYS A 158 1.78 -32.93 2.97
#